data_AF-A0AAV2HDW5-F1
#
_entry.id   AF-A0AAV2HDW5-F1
#
_cell.length_a   1.000
_cell.length_b   1.000
_cell.length_c   1.000
_cell.angle_alpha   90.00
_cell.angle_beta   90.00
_cell.angle_gamma   90.00
#
_symmetry.space_group_name_H-M   'P 1'
#
loop_
_entity.id
_entity.type
_entity.pdbx_description
1 polymer ?
#
loop_
_entity_poly.entity_id
_entity_poly.type
_entity_poly.pdbx_seq_one_letter_code
_entity_poly.pdbx_strand_id
1 'polypeptide(L)'
;MMMMEEGIKQKMSIPAFYRNKSIFITGVTGFMGKVLLEKLLRSCPDIKRCYLLVRPKKGQKPQERIEAIINSKLYDKLRSSMPDLKERVIPVCGDIVEPRLGLSEADEKMIIAETSIVFHSAATVKFDEELKLSVQMNIMGVRRIVELARKMKNLEALVHVSTAYANCDKESVKEVVYEPPLHPNKIIDAMEWMDKDAIQALTSKLIGSRPNTYTYTKAMAEFLLVEESAGLPVAIVRPSIVGASWEEPFPGWVDNLNGPTGLLAAIGKGLLFIMHGNVYCTADVIPVDTATNAMIAVAWHTAVNRSKEVLVYNCTSGQINKLTWGAMASCVRENFINNPCHNMARVPNPRFTLNMFWRDTMWFFDQIIPAYIMDFYLRITGKKPMFVKIQDKLSKAVTTLEFFTSNEWHFHNDNIFMLLANMSDEDRRTFCFDPRSIDWKKYMLNYCLGVKQFVLKEDIAELPRARIALQRLQRIQSLLKVVAAVLVWRLLVKRVPVFHSLWNLLLGWVQFLFMKVPLLARSS
;
A
#
# COMPACT_ATOMS: atom_id res chain seq x y z
N MET A 1 36.86 11.83 -27.87
CA MET A 1 35.55 12.50 -27.71
C MET A 1 34.54 11.58 -27.02
N MET A 2 34.29 10.36 -27.53
CA MET A 2 33.37 9.37 -26.91
C MET A 2 33.74 8.99 -25.45
N MET A 3 35.02 8.68 -25.16
CA MET A 3 35.47 8.40 -23.79
C MET A 3 35.39 9.61 -22.85
N MET A 4 35.38 10.83 -23.39
CA MET A 4 35.24 12.06 -22.62
C MET A 4 33.76 12.35 -22.31
N GLU A 5 32.85 12.04 -23.24
CA GLU A 5 31.39 12.08 -23.02
C GLU A 5 30.90 11.00 -22.04
N GLU A 6 31.45 9.78 -22.08
CA GLU A 6 31.14 8.72 -21.12
C GLU A 6 31.61 9.07 -19.70
N GLY A 7 32.81 9.64 -19.55
CA GLY A 7 33.32 10.12 -18.26
C GLY A 7 32.61 11.36 -17.70
N ILE A 8 32.03 12.21 -18.56
CA ILE A 8 31.21 13.36 -18.14
C ILE A 8 29.82 12.90 -17.68
N LYS A 9 29.21 11.89 -18.33
CA LYS A 9 27.90 11.37 -17.95
C LYS A 9 27.90 10.64 -16.59
N GLN A 10 28.97 9.94 -16.24
CA GLN A 10 29.14 9.34 -14.90
C GLN A 10 29.26 10.38 -13.76
N LYS A 11 29.51 11.66 -14.06
CA LYS A 11 29.56 12.76 -13.08
C LYS A 11 28.29 13.63 -13.06
N MET A 12 27.28 13.32 -13.88
CA MET A 12 26.06 14.11 -13.95
C MET A 12 25.15 13.77 -12.76
N SER A 13 24.93 14.73 -11.86
CA SER A 13 23.95 14.58 -10.76
C SER A 13 22.53 14.34 -11.28
N ILE A 14 21.67 13.75 -10.45
CA ILE A 14 20.27 13.49 -10.83
C ILE A 14 19.54 14.79 -11.21
N PRO A 15 19.60 15.90 -10.45
CA PRO A 15 18.92 17.14 -10.84
C PRO A 15 19.41 17.72 -12.18
N ALA A 16 20.73 17.63 -12.44
CA ALA A 16 21.30 18.08 -13.70
C ALA A 16 20.79 17.29 -14.91
N PHE A 17 20.54 15.99 -14.76
CA PHE A 17 19.93 15.17 -15.81
C PHE A 17 18.51 15.60 -16.18
N TYR A 18 17.70 15.97 -15.18
CA TYR A 18 16.32 16.41 -15.38
C TYR A 18 16.19 17.84 -15.90
N ARG A 19 17.29 18.61 -15.94
CA ARG A 19 17.30 20.01 -16.38
C ARG A 19 16.81 20.15 -17.81
N ASN A 20 15.86 21.05 -18.02
CA ASN A 20 15.22 21.37 -19.30
C ASN A 20 14.57 20.16 -20.02
N LYS A 21 14.33 19.05 -19.30
CA LYS A 21 13.61 17.89 -19.84
C LYS A 21 12.12 18.03 -19.65
N SER A 22 11.34 17.45 -20.57
CA SER A 22 9.92 17.25 -20.37
C SER A 22 9.62 15.80 -20.02
N ILE A 23 8.70 15.59 -19.08
CA ILE A 23 8.38 14.28 -18.50
C ILE A 23 6.93 13.94 -18.82
N PHE A 24 6.67 12.72 -19.30
CA PHE A 24 5.32 12.19 -19.45
C PHE A 24 5.02 11.18 -18.34
N ILE A 25 3.96 11.42 -17.57
CA ILE A 25 3.58 10.58 -16.43
C ILE A 25 2.18 10.03 -16.64
N THR A 26 2.06 8.70 -16.57
CA THR A 26 0.76 8.03 -16.45
C THR A 26 0.51 7.60 -15.02
N GLY A 27 -0.75 7.60 -14.59
CA GLY A 27 -1.10 7.19 -13.22
C GLY A 27 -0.85 8.27 -12.16
N VAL A 28 -0.62 9.53 -12.56
CA VAL A 28 -0.34 10.65 -11.65
C VAL A 28 -1.44 10.88 -10.58
N THR A 29 -2.68 10.52 -10.89
CA THR A 29 -3.80 10.67 -9.95
C THR A 29 -3.82 9.60 -8.85
N GLY A 30 -2.99 8.56 -8.97
CA GLY A 30 -2.77 7.54 -7.96
C GLY A 30 -1.77 7.98 -6.88
N PHE A 31 -1.66 7.18 -5.82
CA PHE A 31 -0.85 7.48 -4.64
C PHE A 31 0.62 7.78 -4.97
N MET A 32 1.33 6.82 -5.58
CA MET A 32 2.73 6.99 -5.98
C MET A 32 2.92 8.11 -7.01
N GLY A 33 1.99 8.24 -7.95
CA GLY A 33 2.07 9.24 -9.02
C GLY A 33 2.06 10.67 -8.51
N LYS A 34 1.28 10.95 -7.44
CA LYS A 34 1.27 12.27 -6.79
C LYS A 34 2.60 12.59 -6.12
N VAL A 35 3.19 11.62 -5.43
CA VAL A 35 4.49 11.76 -4.74
C VAL A 35 5.62 11.90 -5.76
N LEU A 36 5.57 11.14 -6.85
CA LEU A 36 6.53 11.23 -7.95
C LEU A 36 6.57 12.65 -8.55
N LEU A 37 5.40 13.20 -8.89
CA LEU A 37 5.33 14.55 -9.45
C LEU A 37 5.81 15.61 -8.45
N GLU A 38 5.43 15.50 -7.17
CA GLU A 38 5.89 16.41 -6.11
C GLU A 38 7.42 16.35 -5.99
N LYS A 39 7.99 15.16 -5.86
CA LYS A 39 9.42 14.96 -5.63
C LYS A 39 10.25 15.44 -6.81
N LEU A 40 9.81 15.15 -8.05
CA LEU A 40 10.45 15.62 -9.28
C LEU A 40 10.50 17.15 -9.31
N LEU A 41 9.36 17.83 -9.14
CA LEU A 41 9.32 19.29 -9.20
C LEU A 41 10.09 19.96 -8.07
N ARG A 42 10.09 19.36 -6.87
CA ARG A 42 10.78 19.92 -5.70
C ARG A 42 12.29 19.74 -5.77
N SER A 43 12.75 18.60 -6.26
CA SER A 43 14.19 18.23 -6.21
C SER A 43 14.91 18.47 -7.55
N CYS A 44 14.14 18.64 -8.63
CA CYS A 44 14.64 18.98 -9.97
C CYS A 44 13.91 20.24 -10.48
N PRO A 45 14.17 21.43 -9.89
CA PRO A 45 13.41 22.65 -10.16
C PRO A 45 13.60 23.19 -11.58
N ASP A 46 14.55 22.67 -12.36
CA ASP A 46 14.78 23.08 -13.75
C ASP A 46 14.07 22.16 -14.77
N ILE A 47 13.17 21.26 -14.35
CA ILE A 47 12.32 20.51 -15.28
C ILE A 47 11.49 21.47 -16.12
N LYS A 48 11.49 21.28 -17.44
CA LYS A 48 10.75 22.15 -18.36
C LYS A 48 9.25 22.02 -18.15
N ARG A 49 8.69 20.82 -18.35
CA ARG A 49 7.25 20.51 -18.29
C ARG A 49 7.00 19.07 -17.87
N CYS A 50 5.90 18.84 -17.17
CA CYS A 50 5.34 17.53 -16.84
C CYS A 50 3.99 17.35 -17.54
N TYR A 51 3.94 16.51 -18.56
CA TYR A 51 2.72 16.09 -19.24
C TYR A 51 2.06 14.94 -18.47
N LEU A 52 0.79 15.13 -18.11
CA LEU A 52 0.09 14.25 -17.18
C LEU A 52 -1.10 13.58 -17.86
N LEU A 53 -1.04 12.27 -18.09
CA LEU A 53 -2.18 11.53 -18.63
C LEU A 53 -3.28 11.39 -17.58
N VAL A 54 -4.43 12.02 -17.83
CA VAL A 54 -5.56 12.06 -16.90
C VAL A 54 -6.82 11.54 -17.58
N ARG A 55 -7.34 10.44 -17.02
CA ARG A 55 -8.61 9.85 -17.45
C ARG A 55 -9.78 10.83 -17.30
N PRO A 56 -10.68 10.94 -18.29
CA PRO A 56 -11.90 11.71 -18.14
C PRO A 56 -12.78 11.13 -17.03
N LYS A 57 -13.49 11.99 -16.31
CA LYS A 57 -14.49 11.58 -15.31
C LYS A 57 -15.76 12.38 -15.56
N LYS A 58 -16.93 11.73 -15.47
CA LYS A 58 -18.22 12.39 -15.71
C LYS A 58 -18.35 13.63 -14.82
N GLY A 59 -18.52 14.79 -15.45
CA GLY A 59 -18.67 16.09 -14.78
C GLY A 59 -17.39 16.71 -14.21
N GLN A 60 -16.19 16.23 -14.57
CA GLN A 60 -14.93 16.83 -14.12
C GLN A 60 -13.87 16.84 -15.22
N LYS A 61 -13.33 18.02 -15.53
CA LYS A 61 -12.28 18.18 -16.56
C LYS A 61 -10.92 17.68 -16.04
N PRO A 62 -10.00 17.21 -16.91
CA PRO A 62 -8.64 16.83 -16.52
C PRO A 62 -7.91 17.92 -15.71
N GLN A 63 -8.06 19.18 -16.10
CA GLN A 63 -7.48 20.35 -15.44
C GLN A 63 -7.93 20.44 -13.98
N GLU A 64 -9.23 20.37 -13.72
CA GLU A 64 -9.80 20.44 -12.36
C GLU A 64 -9.27 19.31 -11.45
N ARG A 65 -9.01 18.12 -12.02
CA ARG A 65 -8.46 16.99 -11.28
C ARG A 65 -7.01 17.25 -10.86
N ILE A 66 -6.21 17.83 -11.74
CA ILE A 66 -4.81 18.19 -11.44
C ILE A 66 -4.76 19.39 -10.49
N GLU A 67 -5.62 20.39 -10.68
CA GLU A 67 -5.73 21.52 -9.74
C GLU A 67 -6.07 21.04 -8.32
N ALA A 68 -6.98 20.08 -8.18
CA ALA A 68 -7.29 19.49 -6.87
C ALA A 68 -6.08 18.78 -6.23
N ILE A 69 -5.21 18.17 -7.04
CA ILE A 69 -3.95 17.56 -6.55
C ILE A 69 -2.97 18.65 -6.13
N ILE A 70 -2.75 19.65 -6.98
CA ILE A 70 -1.84 20.78 -6.72
C ILE A 70 -2.30 21.57 -5.49
N ASN A 71 -3.60 21.68 -5.24
CA ASN A 71 -4.16 22.38 -4.07
C ASN A 71 -4.19 21.52 -2.79
N SER A 72 -3.75 20.26 -2.85
CA SER A 72 -3.69 19.39 -1.67
C SER A 72 -2.51 19.74 -0.77
N LYS A 73 -2.58 19.29 0.50
CA LYS A 73 -1.50 19.46 1.49
C LYS A 73 -0.13 18.95 1.02
N LEU A 74 -0.13 17.93 0.17
CA LEU A 74 1.10 17.34 -0.38
C LEU A 74 1.93 18.39 -1.14
N TYR A 75 1.28 19.36 -1.79
CA TYR A 75 1.91 20.37 -2.64
C TYR A 75 2.05 21.74 -1.96
N ASP A 76 1.74 21.88 -0.68
CA ASP A 76 1.77 23.18 0.03
C ASP A 76 3.14 23.87 -0.11
N LYS A 77 4.23 23.12 0.14
CA LYS A 77 5.60 23.63 0.01
C LYS A 77 5.93 24.07 -1.42
N LEU A 78 5.57 23.25 -2.41
CA LEU A 78 5.79 23.56 -3.82
C LEU A 78 5.02 24.79 -4.27
N ARG A 79 3.74 24.94 -3.88
CA ARG A 79 2.95 26.13 -4.22
C ARG A 79 3.57 27.41 -3.65
N SER A 80 4.20 27.33 -2.47
CA SER A 80 4.91 28.47 -1.88
C SER A 80 6.26 28.76 -2.53
N SER A 81 6.98 27.74 -3.02
CA SER A 81 8.34 27.91 -3.55
C SER A 81 8.44 28.01 -5.08
N MET A 82 7.39 27.65 -5.82
CA MET A 82 7.38 27.58 -7.29
C MET A 82 6.15 28.33 -7.86
N PRO A 83 6.28 29.64 -8.15
CA PRO A 83 5.16 30.46 -8.65
C PRO A 83 4.60 30.00 -10.00
N ASP A 84 5.45 29.41 -10.85
CA ASP A 84 5.14 28.91 -12.20
C ASP A 84 4.68 27.44 -12.22
N LEU A 85 4.37 26.85 -11.06
CA LEU A 85 3.98 25.45 -10.91
C LEU A 85 2.85 25.02 -11.88
N LYS A 86 1.84 25.88 -12.05
CA LYS A 86 0.70 25.59 -12.93
C LYS A 86 1.09 25.55 -14.41
N GLU A 87 2.09 26.31 -14.82
CA GLU A 87 2.56 26.37 -16.20
C GLU A 87 3.44 25.16 -16.55
N ARG A 88 4.11 24.59 -15.55
CA ARG A 88 4.93 23.38 -15.71
C ARG A 88 4.11 22.10 -15.75
N VAL A 89 2.94 22.09 -15.12
CA VAL A 89 2.11 20.89 -15.01
C VAL A 89 0.98 20.92 -16.04
N ILE A 90 1.12 20.11 -17.10
CA ILE A 90 0.23 20.12 -18.25
C ILE A 90 -0.65 18.85 -18.25
N PRO A 91 -1.91 18.93 -17.81
CA PRO A 91 -2.86 17.83 -17.93
C PRO A 91 -3.22 17.57 -19.39
N VAL A 92 -3.10 16.31 -19.82
CA VAL A 92 -3.57 15.83 -21.13
C VAL A 92 -4.69 14.80 -20.91
N CYS A 93 -5.77 14.95 -21.67
CA CYS A 93 -6.90 14.03 -21.59
C CYS A 93 -6.55 12.72 -22.28
N GLY A 94 -6.76 11.59 -21.59
CA GLY A 94 -6.58 10.28 -22.21
C GLY A 94 -6.75 9.13 -21.23
N ASP A 95 -6.92 7.93 -21.78
CA ASP A 95 -7.08 6.67 -21.05
C ASP A 95 -6.17 5.59 -21.63
N ILE A 96 -5.50 4.86 -20.75
CA ILE A 96 -4.57 3.78 -21.09
C ILE A 96 -5.27 2.61 -21.80
N VAL A 97 -6.59 2.48 -21.63
CA VAL A 97 -7.42 1.45 -22.29
C VAL A 97 -7.73 1.81 -23.74
N GLU A 98 -7.72 3.10 -24.09
CA GLU A 98 -8.13 3.56 -25.41
C GLU A 98 -6.99 3.47 -26.43
N PRO A 99 -7.29 3.24 -27.72
CA PRO A 99 -6.29 3.34 -28.79
C PRO A 99 -5.58 4.70 -28.76
N ARG A 100 -4.27 4.71 -29.02
CA ARG A 100 -3.42 5.92 -28.91
C ARG A 100 -3.57 6.65 -27.56
N LEU A 101 -3.83 5.90 -26.49
CA LEU A 101 -4.09 6.41 -25.13
C LEU A 101 -5.27 7.38 -25.04
N GLY A 102 -6.17 7.40 -26.04
CA GLY A 102 -7.26 8.37 -26.12
C GLY A 102 -6.80 9.83 -26.26
N LEU A 103 -5.54 10.06 -26.66
CA LEU A 103 -5.00 11.41 -26.85
C LEU A 103 -5.60 12.08 -28.08
N SER A 104 -5.74 13.41 -28.02
CA SER A 104 -5.97 14.20 -29.23
C SER A 104 -4.72 14.18 -30.12
N GLU A 105 -4.88 14.38 -31.43
CA GLU A 105 -3.72 14.42 -32.33
C GLU A 105 -2.75 15.56 -31.99
N ALA A 106 -3.26 16.68 -31.48
CA ALA A 106 -2.44 17.80 -31.06
C ALA A 106 -1.61 17.43 -29.81
N ASP A 107 -2.23 16.82 -28.81
CA ASP A 107 -1.53 16.37 -27.60
C ASP A 107 -0.52 15.26 -27.92
N GLU A 108 -0.89 14.29 -28.74
CA GLU A 108 0.01 13.21 -29.17
C GLU A 108 1.27 13.79 -29.85
N LYS A 109 1.11 14.71 -30.81
CA LYS A 109 2.24 15.37 -31.48
C LYS A 109 3.12 16.17 -30.52
N MET A 110 2.52 16.91 -29.59
CA MET A 110 3.25 17.69 -28.59
C MET A 110 4.07 16.78 -27.66
N ILE A 111 3.45 15.72 -27.12
CA ILE A 111 4.09 14.76 -26.22
C ILE A 111 5.25 14.05 -26.95
N ILE A 112 5.05 13.62 -28.19
CA ILE A 112 6.08 12.97 -29.01
C ILE A 112 7.29 13.90 -29.23
N ALA A 113 7.05 15.18 -29.49
CA ALA A 113 8.11 16.13 -29.80
C ALA A 113 8.93 16.55 -28.56
N GLU A 114 8.26 16.76 -27.42
CA GLU A 114 8.90 17.38 -26.25
C GLU A 114 9.40 16.38 -25.20
N THR A 115 8.81 15.19 -25.09
CA THR A 115 9.09 14.27 -23.98
C THR A 115 10.46 13.61 -24.10
N SER A 116 11.20 13.61 -22.99
CA SER A 116 12.47 12.89 -22.85
C SER A 116 12.39 11.74 -21.86
N ILE A 117 11.46 11.77 -20.91
CA ILE A 117 11.38 10.78 -19.84
C ILE A 117 9.92 10.36 -19.68
N VAL A 118 9.68 9.05 -19.62
CA VAL A 118 8.34 8.49 -19.41
C VAL A 118 8.31 7.70 -18.11
N PHE A 119 7.37 8.02 -17.23
CA PHE A 119 7.03 7.21 -16.07
C PHE A 119 5.67 6.54 -16.29
N HIS A 120 5.69 5.22 -16.50
CA HIS A 120 4.48 4.44 -16.65
C HIS A 120 4.07 3.77 -15.33
N SER A 121 3.18 4.44 -14.57
CA SER A 121 2.65 3.96 -13.28
C SER A 121 1.14 3.71 -13.28
N ALA A 122 0.45 3.87 -14.42
CA ALA A 122 -0.96 3.55 -14.52
C ALA A 122 -1.19 2.02 -14.47
N ALA A 123 -2.01 1.57 -13.51
CA ALA A 123 -2.45 0.18 -13.38
C ALA A 123 -3.76 0.12 -12.57
N THR A 124 -4.50 -0.99 -12.67
CA THR A 124 -5.40 -1.37 -11.56
C THR A 124 -4.58 -1.97 -10.44
N VAL A 125 -4.87 -1.57 -9.21
CA VAL A 125 -4.31 -2.18 -7.99
C VAL A 125 -5.39 -2.95 -7.22
N LYS A 126 -6.55 -3.18 -7.85
CA LYS A 126 -7.62 -3.98 -7.27
C LYS A 126 -7.35 -5.45 -7.52
N PHE A 127 -7.29 -6.24 -6.45
CA PHE A 127 -7.00 -7.68 -6.54
C PHE A 127 -8.21 -8.51 -6.98
N ASP A 128 -9.40 -7.92 -7.02
CA ASP A 128 -10.67 -8.51 -7.46
C ASP A 128 -11.14 -8.02 -8.83
N GLU A 129 -10.25 -7.38 -9.61
CA GLU A 129 -10.58 -6.87 -10.95
C GLU A 129 -10.76 -8.00 -11.97
N GLU A 130 -11.74 -7.84 -12.86
CA GLU A 130 -11.98 -8.76 -13.96
C GLU A 130 -10.73 -8.91 -14.85
N LEU A 131 -10.46 -10.14 -15.29
CA LEU A 131 -9.26 -10.44 -16.08
C LEU A 131 -9.23 -9.62 -17.39
N LYS A 132 -10.35 -9.48 -18.10
CA LYS A 132 -10.43 -8.71 -19.35
C LYS A 132 -9.98 -7.26 -19.17
N LEU A 133 -10.48 -6.59 -18.12
CA LEU A 133 -10.10 -5.22 -17.78
C LEU A 133 -8.64 -5.14 -17.34
N SER A 134 -8.16 -6.12 -16.57
CA SER A 134 -6.76 -6.20 -16.13
C SER A 134 -5.79 -6.36 -17.31
N VAL A 135 -6.14 -7.19 -18.31
CA VAL A 135 -5.37 -7.35 -19.56
C VAL A 135 -5.34 -6.04 -20.34
N GLN A 136 -6.50 -5.37 -20.51
CA GLN A 136 -6.56 -4.11 -21.24
C GLN A 136 -5.75 -2.98 -20.62
N MET A 137 -5.71 -2.89 -19.28
CA MET A 137 -4.98 -1.83 -18.59
C MET A 137 -3.51 -2.16 -18.38
N ASN A 138 -3.18 -3.36 -17.92
CA ASN A 138 -1.82 -3.68 -17.50
C ASN A 138 -0.97 -4.22 -18.66
N ILE A 139 -1.54 -4.96 -19.61
CA ILE A 139 -0.81 -5.56 -20.72
C ILE A 139 -0.91 -4.66 -21.97
N MET A 140 -2.13 -4.42 -22.47
CA MET A 140 -2.31 -3.57 -23.65
C MET A 140 -1.93 -2.12 -23.39
N GLY A 141 -2.06 -1.66 -22.14
CA GLY A 141 -1.56 -0.35 -21.73
C GLY A 141 -0.04 -0.20 -21.92
N VAL A 142 0.73 -1.24 -21.62
CA VAL A 142 2.17 -1.27 -21.86
C VAL A 142 2.47 -1.16 -23.35
N ARG A 143 1.82 -1.97 -24.19
CA ARG A 143 1.97 -1.89 -25.65
C ARG A 143 1.75 -0.48 -26.17
N ARG A 144 0.63 0.15 -25.80
CA ARG A 144 0.29 1.52 -26.25
C ARG A 144 1.32 2.57 -25.79
N ILE A 145 1.90 2.39 -24.60
CA ILE A 145 2.98 3.26 -24.10
C ILE A 145 4.26 3.04 -24.89
N VAL A 146 4.62 1.80 -25.19
CA VAL A 146 5.78 1.46 -26.03
C VAL A 146 5.61 2.03 -27.44
N GLU A 147 4.43 1.88 -28.05
CA GLU A 147 4.08 2.45 -29.36
C GLU A 147 4.23 3.98 -29.38
N LEU A 148 3.80 4.67 -28.33
CA LEU A 148 3.99 6.12 -28.20
C LEU A 148 5.47 6.46 -28.00
N ALA A 149 6.16 5.74 -27.12
CA ALA A 149 7.57 5.95 -26.78
C ALA A 149 8.48 5.75 -28.00
N ARG A 150 8.18 4.80 -28.89
CA ARG A 150 8.90 4.58 -30.16
C ARG A 150 8.89 5.80 -31.08
N LYS A 151 7.85 6.64 -31.00
CA LYS A 151 7.73 7.86 -31.80
C LYS A 151 8.53 9.02 -31.21
N MET A 152 8.87 8.97 -29.91
CA MET A 152 9.58 10.05 -29.21
C MET A 152 11.05 10.12 -29.62
N LYS A 153 11.44 11.22 -30.25
CA LYS A 153 12.81 11.41 -30.77
C LYS A 153 13.86 11.66 -29.69
N ASN A 154 13.42 12.19 -28.54
CA ASN A 154 14.29 12.63 -27.45
C ASN A 154 14.22 11.71 -26.23
N LEU A 155 13.67 10.49 -26.38
CA LEU A 155 13.48 9.57 -25.26
C LEU A 155 14.83 9.10 -24.70
N GLU A 156 15.05 9.36 -23.42
CA GLU A 156 16.24 8.97 -22.67
C GLU A 156 15.95 7.92 -21.61
N ALA A 157 14.72 7.83 -21.10
CA ALA A 157 14.31 6.78 -20.18
C ALA A 157 12.80 6.53 -20.22
N LEU A 158 12.40 5.26 -20.23
CA LEU A 158 11.06 4.77 -19.96
C LEU A 158 11.10 3.88 -18.73
N VAL A 159 10.54 4.35 -17.61
CA VAL A 159 10.45 3.60 -16.36
C VAL A 159 9.05 3.02 -16.20
N HIS A 160 8.95 1.69 -16.21
CA HIS A 160 7.72 0.97 -15.95
C HIS A 160 7.62 0.56 -14.47
N VAL A 161 6.50 0.89 -13.82
CA VAL A 161 6.23 0.47 -12.45
C VAL A 161 5.43 -0.84 -12.45
N SER A 162 6.09 -1.90 -12.02
CA SER A 162 5.49 -3.21 -11.78
C SER A 162 5.29 -3.42 -10.26
N THR A 163 5.51 -4.62 -9.74
CA THR A 163 5.43 -4.94 -8.32
C THR A 163 6.36 -6.11 -8.00
N ALA A 164 6.95 -6.12 -6.81
CA ALA A 164 7.79 -7.23 -6.34
C ALA A 164 7.02 -8.57 -6.36
N TYR A 165 5.70 -8.50 -6.13
CA TYR A 165 4.81 -9.66 -6.12
C TYR A 165 4.36 -10.12 -7.52
N ALA A 166 4.90 -9.51 -8.59
CA ALA A 166 4.60 -9.91 -9.96
C ALA A 166 5.02 -11.36 -10.20
N ASN A 167 5.96 -11.92 -9.44
CA ASN A 167 6.35 -13.34 -9.53
C ASN A 167 6.24 -14.04 -8.17
N CYS A 168 5.15 -13.77 -7.44
CA CYS A 168 4.90 -14.33 -6.11
C CYS A 168 4.61 -15.84 -6.09
N ASP A 169 4.51 -16.48 -7.26
CA ASP A 169 4.52 -17.92 -7.47
C ASP A 169 5.91 -18.56 -7.29
N LYS A 170 6.95 -17.74 -7.07
CA LYS A 170 8.33 -18.17 -6.78
C LYS A 170 8.72 -17.72 -5.39
N GLU A 171 9.41 -18.56 -4.62
CA GLU A 171 9.93 -18.18 -3.30
C GLU A 171 11.09 -17.18 -3.40
N SER A 172 12.01 -17.38 -4.35
CA SER A 172 13.11 -16.47 -4.65
C SER A 172 12.83 -15.71 -5.95
N VAL A 173 12.75 -14.38 -5.84
CA VAL A 173 12.43 -13.48 -6.94
C VAL A 173 13.65 -12.62 -7.27
N LYS A 174 14.28 -12.96 -8.39
CA LYS A 174 15.45 -12.29 -8.96
C LYS A 174 15.07 -11.04 -9.75
N GLU A 175 16.05 -10.19 -9.97
CA GLU A 175 15.94 -8.98 -10.78
C GLU A 175 16.06 -9.27 -12.29
N VAL A 176 15.22 -10.19 -12.75
CA VAL A 176 15.09 -10.57 -14.17
C VAL A 176 13.62 -10.59 -14.56
N VAL A 177 13.35 -10.45 -15.85
CA VAL A 177 12.01 -10.71 -16.41
C VAL A 177 11.87 -12.20 -16.64
N TYR A 178 10.80 -12.78 -16.09
CA TYR A 178 10.54 -14.21 -16.18
C TYR A 178 9.69 -14.51 -17.40
N GLU A 179 9.99 -15.62 -18.07
CA GLU A 179 9.18 -16.11 -19.17
C GLU A 179 7.81 -16.59 -18.64
N PRO A 180 6.70 -16.09 -19.19
CA PRO A 180 5.37 -16.52 -18.79
C PRO A 180 5.02 -17.90 -19.37
N PRO A 181 4.13 -18.67 -18.74
CA PRO A 181 3.69 -19.96 -19.26
C PRO A 181 2.90 -19.85 -20.58
N LEU A 182 2.37 -18.67 -20.87
CA LEU A 182 1.63 -18.36 -22.09
C LEU A 182 2.06 -16.98 -22.61
N HIS A 183 2.31 -16.88 -23.91
CA HIS A 183 2.66 -15.60 -24.52
C HIS A 183 1.54 -14.55 -24.33
N PRO A 184 1.84 -13.29 -23.95
CA PRO A 184 0.82 -12.27 -23.69
C PRO A 184 -0.17 -12.07 -24.85
N ASN A 185 0.31 -12.13 -26.11
CA ASN A 185 -0.52 -12.06 -27.31
C ASN A 185 -1.67 -13.08 -27.34
N LYS A 186 -1.44 -14.31 -26.89
CA LYS A 186 -2.50 -15.34 -26.88
C LYS A 186 -3.63 -14.99 -25.90
N ILE A 187 -3.28 -14.33 -24.80
CA ILE A 187 -4.28 -13.86 -23.82
C ILE A 187 -5.02 -12.66 -24.38
N ILE A 188 -4.30 -11.73 -25.03
CA ILE A 188 -4.92 -10.56 -25.69
C ILE A 188 -5.96 -11.05 -26.70
N ASP A 189 -5.57 -11.92 -27.62
CA ASP A 189 -6.45 -12.49 -28.65
C ASP A 189 -7.67 -13.17 -28.00
N ALA A 190 -7.46 -13.97 -26.95
CA ALA A 190 -8.54 -14.63 -26.22
C ALA A 190 -9.53 -13.64 -25.61
N MET A 191 -9.05 -12.54 -25.02
CA MET A 191 -9.91 -11.55 -24.37
C MET A 191 -10.77 -10.74 -25.36
N GLU A 192 -10.41 -10.71 -26.64
CA GLU A 192 -11.17 -10.00 -27.67
C GLU A 192 -12.48 -10.71 -28.03
N TRP A 193 -12.42 -12.02 -28.31
CA TRP A 193 -13.59 -12.78 -28.77
C TRP A 193 -14.36 -13.49 -27.64
N MET A 194 -13.71 -13.80 -26.51
CA MET A 194 -14.40 -14.49 -25.42
C MET A 194 -15.42 -13.57 -24.73
N ASP A 195 -16.58 -14.15 -24.41
CA ASP A 195 -17.56 -13.53 -23.54
C ASP A 195 -17.13 -13.57 -22.07
N LYS A 196 -17.87 -12.83 -21.24
CA LYS A 196 -17.54 -12.64 -19.83
C LYS A 196 -17.59 -13.94 -19.02
N ASP A 197 -18.55 -14.81 -19.29
CA ASP A 197 -18.77 -16.03 -18.51
C ASP A 197 -17.66 -17.05 -18.81
N ALA A 198 -17.26 -17.17 -20.08
CA ALA A 198 -16.12 -17.98 -20.50
C ALA A 198 -14.80 -17.47 -19.88
N ILE A 199 -14.58 -16.15 -19.85
CA ILE A 199 -13.40 -15.55 -19.21
C ILE A 199 -13.37 -15.88 -17.72
N GLN A 200 -14.51 -15.73 -17.04
CA GLN A 200 -14.60 -16.04 -15.61
C GLN A 200 -14.31 -17.52 -15.32
N ALA A 201 -14.83 -18.43 -16.16
CA ALA A 201 -14.58 -19.86 -16.04
C ALA A 201 -13.10 -20.24 -16.25
N LEU A 202 -12.39 -19.58 -17.17
CA LEU A 202 -10.97 -19.84 -17.44
C LEU A 202 -9.99 -19.09 -16.53
N THR A 203 -10.44 -18.02 -15.85
CA THR A 203 -9.55 -17.13 -15.09
C THR A 203 -8.72 -17.89 -14.06
N SER A 204 -9.32 -18.80 -13.29
CA SER A 204 -8.61 -19.60 -12.27
C SER A 204 -7.52 -20.48 -12.86
N LYS A 205 -7.76 -21.05 -14.06
CA LYS A 205 -6.78 -21.89 -14.76
C LYS A 205 -5.65 -21.06 -15.37
N LEU A 206 -5.94 -19.85 -15.85
CA LEU A 206 -4.96 -18.94 -16.45
C LEU A 206 -4.01 -18.36 -15.40
N ILE A 207 -4.52 -17.91 -14.25
CA ILE A 207 -3.68 -17.34 -13.19
C ILE A 207 -2.87 -18.42 -12.44
N GLY A 208 -3.30 -19.68 -12.49
CA GLY A 208 -2.58 -20.81 -11.90
C GLY A 208 -2.44 -20.69 -10.38
N SER A 209 -1.21 -20.80 -9.88
CA SER A 209 -0.88 -20.69 -8.45
C SER A 209 -0.90 -19.26 -7.90
N ARG A 210 -1.14 -18.26 -8.76
CA ARG A 210 -1.10 -16.85 -8.36
C ARG A 210 -2.39 -16.46 -7.64
N PRO A 211 -2.32 -15.58 -6.63
CA PRO A 211 -3.48 -15.27 -5.79
C PRO A 211 -4.54 -14.42 -6.48
N ASN A 212 -4.21 -13.71 -7.57
CA ASN A 212 -5.10 -12.78 -8.23
C ASN A 212 -4.66 -12.42 -9.66
N THR A 213 -5.59 -11.81 -10.42
CA THR A 213 -5.38 -11.32 -11.79
C THR A 213 -4.33 -10.21 -11.86
N TYR A 214 -4.17 -9.42 -10.80
CA TYR A 214 -3.19 -8.33 -10.74
C TYR A 214 -1.75 -8.82 -10.86
N THR A 215 -1.34 -9.78 -10.01
CA THR A 215 0.02 -10.35 -10.04
C THR A 215 0.33 -11.04 -11.36
N TYR A 216 -0.66 -11.77 -11.92
CA TYR A 216 -0.56 -12.42 -13.22
C TYR A 216 -0.35 -11.42 -14.37
N THR A 217 -1.21 -10.40 -14.47
CA THR A 217 -1.13 -9.43 -15.56
C THR A 217 0.10 -8.52 -15.47
N LYS A 218 0.63 -8.27 -14.25
CA LYS A 218 1.90 -7.56 -14.07
C LYS A 218 3.11 -8.37 -14.57
N ALA A 219 3.19 -9.67 -14.29
CA ALA A 219 4.24 -10.52 -14.89
C ALA A 219 4.17 -10.52 -16.42
N MET A 220 2.97 -10.70 -16.98
CA MET A 220 2.77 -10.70 -18.44
C MET A 220 3.16 -9.36 -19.08
N ALA A 221 2.84 -8.25 -18.40
CA ALA A 221 3.18 -6.91 -18.86
C ALA A 221 4.69 -6.66 -18.91
N GLU A 222 5.46 -7.18 -17.94
CA GLU A 222 6.92 -7.09 -17.95
C GLU A 222 7.53 -7.82 -19.14
N PHE A 223 7.06 -9.04 -19.43
CA PHE A 223 7.52 -9.81 -20.58
C PHE A 223 7.24 -9.07 -21.89
N LEU A 224 5.99 -8.62 -22.08
CA LEU A 224 5.60 -7.86 -23.27
C LEU A 224 6.40 -6.57 -23.42
N LEU A 225 6.65 -5.86 -22.31
CA LEU A 225 7.45 -4.65 -22.31
C LEU A 225 8.84 -4.92 -22.88
N VAL A 226 9.55 -5.94 -22.39
CA VAL A 226 10.90 -6.26 -22.85
C VAL A 226 10.91 -6.63 -24.33
N GLU A 227 9.95 -7.47 -24.75
CA GLU A 227 9.83 -7.90 -26.14
C GLU A 227 9.58 -6.72 -27.10
N GLU A 228 8.60 -5.88 -26.79
CA GLU A 228 8.16 -4.81 -27.69
C GLU A 228 8.99 -3.53 -27.59
N SER A 229 9.77 -3.35 -26.51
CA SER A 229 10.59 -2.15 -26.31
C SER A 229 12.02 -2.26 -26.82
N ALA A 230 12.34 -3.32 -27.59
CA ALA A 230 13.66 -3.50 -28.18
C ALA A 230 14.18 -2.20 -28.84
N GLY A 231 15.34 -1.73 -28.38
CA GLY A 231 16.00 -0.49 -28.82
C GLY A 231 15.62 0.78 -28.04
N LEU A 232 14.69 0.71 -27.09
CA LEU A 232 14.33 1.83 -26.21
C LEU A 232 15.06 1.76 -24.87
N PRO A 233 15.36 2.89 -24.22
CA PRO A 233 16.00 2.93 -22.91
C PRO A 233 14.98 2.62 -21.80
N VAL A 234 14.74 1.34 -21.51
CA VAL A 234 13.70 0.89 -20.58
C VAL A 234 14.27 0.33 -19.29
N ALA A 235 13.59 0.60 -18.18
CA ALA A 235 13.80 -0.05 -16.89
C ALA A 235 12.48 -0.42 -16.21
N ILE A 236 12.51 -1.47 -15.39
CA ILE A 236 11.36 -1.95 -14.61
C ILE A 236 11.65 -1.73 -13.13
N VAL A 237 10.72 -1.09 -12.41
CA VAL A 237 10.79 -0.92 -10.96
C VAL A 237 9.67 -1.72 -10.30
N ARG A 238 10.02 -2.58 -9.37
CA ARG A 238 9.13 -3.50 -8.65
C ARG A 238 9.06 -3.13 -7.16
N PRO A 239 8.22 -2.16 -6.75
CA PRO A 239 7.97 -1.89 -5.34
C PRO A 239 7.24 -3.07 -4.66
N SER A 240 7.55 -3.30 -3.38
CA SER A 240 6.75 -4.17 -2.50
C SER A 240 5.48 -3.46 -2.00
N ILE A 241 5.01 -3.75 -0.79
CA ILE A 241 3.78 -3.14 -0.26
C ILE A 241 4.04 -1.67 0.04
N VAL A 242 3.50 -0.78 -0.78
CA VAL A 242 3.74 0.66 -0.62
C VAL A 242 2.94 1.20 0.57
N GLY A 243 3.66 1.71 1.58
CA GLY A 243 3.11 2.33 2.78
C GLY A 243 3.11 3.86 2.73
N ALA A 244 2.81 4.50 3.86
CA ALA A 244 2.94 5.96 4.00
C ALA A 244 4.39 6.44 3.78
N SER A 245 4.55 7.75 3.55
CA SER A 245 5.88 8.36 3.45
C SER A 245 6.69 8.16 4.73
N TRP A 246 7.98 7.92 4.57
CA TRP A 246 8.91 7.84 5.68
C TRP A 246 9.37 9.23 6.13
N GLU A 247 9.81 10.06 5.19
CA GLU A 247 10.32 11.41 5.43
C GLU A 247 9.61 12.46 4.59
N GLU A 248 9.38 12.20 3.30
CA GLU A 248 9.01 13.25 2.34
C GLU A 248 7.63 13.07 1.69
N PRO A 249 6.91 14.17 1.40
CA PRO A 249 7.23 15.55 1.76
C PRO A 249 7.04 15.86 3.26
N PHE A 250 6.39 14.97 3.99
CA PHE A 250 6.41 14.92 5.45
C PHE A 250 6.08 13.50 5.93
N PRO A 251 6.56 13.09 7.12
CA PRO A 251 6.38 11.72 7.60
C PRO A 251 4.92 11.30 7.78
N GLY A 252 4.59 10.06 7.40
CA GLY A 252 3.26 9.47 7.59
C GLY A 252 2.20 9.94 6.59
N TRP A 253 2.55 10.72 5.57
CA TRP A 253 1.59 11.13 4.54
C TRP A 253 1.02 9.92 3.79
N VAL A 254 -0.31 9.86 3.74
CA VAL A 254 -1.08 8.87 2.99
C VAL A 254 -2.48 9.40 2.73
N ASP A 255 -3.03 9.18 1.53
CA ASP A 255 -4.29 9.81 1.09
C ASP A 255 -5.37 8.82 0.62
N ASN A 256 -5.14 7.53 0.84
CA ASN A 256 -6.01 6.45 0.37
C ASN A 256 -6.24 5.39 1.45
N LEU A 257 -7.23 4.53 1.23
CA LEU A 257 -7.56 3.40 2.10
C LEU A 257 -7.10 2.05 1.49
N ASN A 258 -6.18 2.08 0.53
CA ASN A 258 -5.77 0.86 -0.18
C ASN A 258 -4.75 0.07 0.66
N GLY A 259 -4.79 -1.26 0.52
CA GLY A 259 -3.84 -2.18 1.14
C GLY A 259 -3.71 -1.97 2.66
N PRO A 260 -2.48 -1.83 3.21
CA PRO A 260 -2.24 -1.75 4.64
C PRO A 260 -2.92 -0.55 5.32
N THR A 261 -3.07 0.58 4.62
CA THR A 261 -3.67 1.80 5.20
C THR A 261 -5.13 1.58 5.63
N GLY A 262 -5.91 0.87 4.80
CA GLY A 262 -7.30 0.54 5.13
C GLY A 262 -7.42 -0.38 6.34
N LEU A 263 -6.52 -1.38 6.43
CA LEU A 263 -6.46 -2.28 7.59
C LEU A 263 -6.05 -1.56 8.86
N LEU A 264 -5.04 -0.69 8.80
CA LEU A 264 -4.62 0.14 9.93
C LEU A 264 -5.74 1.05 10.42
N ALA A 265 -6.51 1.65 9.51
CA ALA A 265 -7.67 2.46 9.86
C ALA A 265 -8.77 1.63 10.55
N ALA A 266 -9.03 0.40 10.06
CA ALA A 266 -9.99 -0.51 10.68
C ALA A 266 -9.55 -0.99 12.06
N ILE A 267 -8.26 -1.30 12.24
CA ILE A 267 -7.66 -1.65 13.54
C ILE A 267 -7.76 -0.46 14.50
N GLY A 268 -7.35 0.74 14.04
CA GLY A 268 -7.39 1.97 14.83
C GLY A 268 -8.80 2.36 15.27
N LYS A 269 -9.83 2.07 14.46
CA LYS A 269 -11.24 2.24 14.83
C LYS A 269 -11.80 1.10 15.70
N GLY A 270 -11.02 0.06 16.00
CA GLY A 270 -11.47 -1.08 16.78
C GLY A 270 -12.51 -1.95 16.06
N LEU A 271 -12.35 -2.11 14.74
CA LEU A 271 -13.26 -2.85 13.86
C LEU A 271 -12.65 -4.16 13.34
N LEU A 272 -11.32 -4.24 13.25
CA LEU A 272 -10.57 -5.41 12.78
C LEU A 272 -9.63 -5.93 13.89
N PHE A 273 -9.68 -7.24 14.17
CA PHE A 273 -8.97 -7.86 15.30
C PHE A 273 -8.19 -9.11 14.96
N ILE A 274 -8.59 -9.85 13.94
CA ILE A 274 -7.96 -11.12 13.59
C ILE A 274 -7.85 -11.26 12.08
N MET A 275 -6.67 -11.67 11.65
CA MET A 275 -6.34 -11.96 10.26
C MET A 275 -5.66 -13.32 10.17
N HIS A 276 -5.83 -14.01 9.04
CA HIS A 276 -5.03 -15.17 8.73
C HIS A 276 -3.63 -14.72 8.31
N GLY A 277 -2.59 -15.33 8.87
CA GLY A 277 -1.21 -15.00 8.52
C GLY A 277 -0.19 -15.52 9.52
N ASN A 278 1.05 -15.57 9.07
CA ASN A 278 2.19 -16.02 9.85
C ASN A 278 2.91 -14.83 10.49
N VAL A 279 2.93 -14.77 11.83
CA VAL A 279 3.58 -13.69 12.58
C VAL A 279 5.09 -13.59 12.35
N TYR A 280 5.72 -14.67 11.87
CA TYR A 280 7.16 -14.74 11.60
C TYR A 280 7.51 -14.35 10.16
N CYS A 281 6.54 -14.38 9.24
CA CYS A 281 6.76 -13.96 7.87
C CYS A 281 7.03 -12.47 7.80
N THR A 282 7.83 -12.10 6.81
CA THR A 282 8.22 -10.72 6.53
C THR A 282 7.04 -9.91 6.01
N ALA A 283 6.77 -8.77 6.64
CA ALA A 283 5.88 -7.73 6.17
C ALA A 283 6.68 -6.76 5.28
N ASP A 284 6.86 -7.11 4.00
CA ASP A 284 7.69 -6.32 3.08
C ASP A 284 6.98 -5.04 2.66
N VAL A 285 7.16 -4.01 3.48
CA VAL A 285 6.62 -2.66 3.29
C VAL A 285 7.74 -1.75 2.79
N ILE A 286 7.45 -0.96 1.75
CA ILE A 286 8.34 0.09 1.26
C ILE A 286 7.64 1.44 1.38
N PRO A 287 8.25 2.47 1.98
CA PRO A 287 7.66 3.81 2.00
C PRO A 287 7.47 4.38 0.59
N VAL A 288 6.40 5.14 0.37
CA VAL A 288 6.08 5.69 -0.97
C VAL A 288 7.18 6.61 -1.51
N ASP A 289 7.78 7.43 -0.65
CA ASP A 289 8.88 8.34 -0.98
C ASP A 289 10.18 7.59 -1.29
N THR A 290 10.47 6.51 -0.56
CA THR A 290 11.59 5.61 -0.88
C THR A 290 11.43 4.99 -2.27
N ALA A 291 10.25 4.44 -2.59
CA ALA A 291 9.98 3.88 -3.91
C ALA A 291 10.03 4.94 -5.02
N THR A 292 9.49 6.15 -4.77
CA THR A 292 9.55 7.28 -5.69
C THR A 292 10.98 7.74 -5.95
N ASN A 293 11.81 7.86 -4.91
CA ASN A 293 13.22 8.26 -5.04
C ASN A 293 14.00 7.25 -5.89
N ALA A 294 13.77 5.95 -5.67
CA ALA A 294 14.34 4.90 -6.51
C ALA A 294 13.91 5.04 -7.98
N MET A 295 12.62 5.30 -8.26
CA MET A 295 12.15 5.51 -9.65
C MET A 295 12.88 6.66 -10.36
N ILE A 296 13.08 7.78 -9.67
CA ILE A 296 13.78 8.96 -10.21
C ILE A 296 15.25 8.62 -10.50
N ALA A 297 15.92 7.96 -9.56
CA ALA A 297 17.30 7.53 -9.75
C ALA A 297 17.44 6.47 -10.86
N VAL A 298 16.48 5.55 -11.00
CA VAL A 298 16.46 4.55 -12.08
C VAL A 298 16.34 5.20 -13.45
N ALA A 299 15.49 6.23 -13.61
CA ALA A 299 15.40 6.96 -14.88
C ALA A 299 16.73 7.63 -15.26
N TRP A 300 17.39 8.27 -14.29
CA TRP A 300 18.72 8.84 -14.48
C TRP A 300 19.75 7.78 -14.90
N HIS A 301 19.82 6.67 -14.17
CA HIS A 301 20.77 5.59 -14.44
C HIS A 301 20.52 4.95 -15.80
N THR A 302 19.25 4.74 -16.17
CA THR A 302 18.86 4.20 -17.48
C THR A 302 19.39 5.08 -18.62
N ALA A 303 19.25 6.40 -18.50
CA ALA A 303 19.70 7.35 -19.50
C ALA A 303 21.23 7.47 -19.60
N VAL A 304 21.92 7.41 -18.46
CA VAL A 304 23.38 7.55 -18.35
C VAL A 304 24.09 6.27 -18.78
N ASN A 305 23.66 5.12 -18.26
CA ASN A 305 24.31 3.83 -18.48
C ASN A 305 23.98 3.23 -19.86
N ARG A 306 22.79 3.52 -20.41
CA ARG A 306 22.31 2.99 -21.70
C ARG A 306 22.54 1.49 -21.86
N SER A 307 22.15 0.73 -20.84
CA SER A 307 22.23 -0.74 -20.87
C SER A 307 21.51 -1.29 -22.11
N LYS A 308 22.11 -2.30 -22.74
CA LYS A 308 21.47 -3.05 -23.83
C LYS A 308 20.32 -3.92 -23.34
N GLU A 309 20.37 -4.32 -22.08
CA GLU A 309 19.35 -5.13 -21.43
C GLU A 309 18.48 -4.27 -20.50
N VAL A 310 17.19 -4.63 -20.43
CA VAL A 310 16.23 -3.99 -19.52
C VAL A 310 16.56 -4.41 -18.09
N LEU A 311 17.01 -3.45 -17.27
CA LEU A 311 17.29 -3.69 -15.86
C LEU A 311 15.99 -3.68 -15.05
N VAL A 312 15.91 -4.62 -14.11
CA VAL A 312 14.79 -4.76 -13.17
C VAL A 312 15.27 -4.41 -11.77
N TYR A 313 14.53 -3.58 -11.06
CA TYR A 313 14.89 -3.11 -9.73
C TYR A 313 13.81 -3.54 -8.73
N ASN A 314 14.14 -4.47 -7.83
CA ASN A 314 13.24 -4.85 -6.75
C ASN A 314 13.36 -3.82 -5.62
N CYS A 315 12.40 -2.90 -5.51
CA CYS A 315 12.34 -1.91 -4.43
C CYS A 315 11.62 -2.51 -3.22
N THR A 316 12.35 -3.32 -2.45
CA THR A 316 11.83 -4.05 -1.29
C THR A 316 12.69 -3.79 -0.06
N SER A 317 12.14 -4.03 1.12
CA SER A 317 12.85 -3.83 2.40
C SER A 317 13.10 -5.14 3.14
N GLY A 318 12.35 -6.21 2.84
CA GLY A 318 12.21 -7.36 3.71
C GLY A 318 13.51 -8.11 4.00
N GLN A 319 14.38 -8.27 3.00
CA GLN A 319 15.67 -8.95 3.16
C GLN A 319 16.79 -8.02 3.65
N ILE A 320 16.55 -6.71 3.62
CA ILE A 320 17.56 -5.69 3.94
C ILE A 320 17.40 -5.17 5.37
N ASN A 321 16.16 -4.87 5.76
CA ASN A 321 15.77 -4.37 7.08
C ASN A 321 14.43 -5.00 7.48
N LYS A 322 14.49 -6.19 8.08
CA LYS A 322 13.32 -7.06 8.28
C LYS A 322 12.31 -6.49 9.28
N LEU A 323 11.06 -6.35 8.85
CA LEU A 323 9.87 -6.16 9.69
C LEU A 323 8.97 -7.41 9.55
N THR A 324 8.55 -8.02 10.65
CA THR A 324 7.61 -9.16 10.62
C THR A 324 6.16 -8.72 10.85
N TRP A 325 5.19 -9.53 10.41
CA TRP A 325 3.78 -9.26 10.69
C TRP A 325 3.46 -9.19 12.19
N GLY A 326 4.12 -10.01 13.02
CA GLY A 326 3.99 -9.98 14.47
C GLY A 326 4.54 -8.69 15.10
N ALA A 327 5.71 -8.23 14.64
CA ALA A 327 6.29 -6.96 15.07
C ALA A 327 5.41 -5.78 14.64
N MET A 328 4.93 -5.78 13.39
CA MET A 328 4.01 -4.77 12.88
C MET A 328 2.72 -4.72 13.71
N ALA A 329 2.08 -5.86 14.00
CA ALA A 329 0.88 -5.93 14.83
C ALA A 329 1.10 -5.34 16.23
N SER A 330 2.25 -5.64 16.83
CA SER A 330 2.63 -5.14 18.16
C SER A 330 2.82 -3.61 18.14
N CYS A 331 3.57 -3.09 17.17
CA CYS A 331 3.75 -1.65 16.97
C CYS A 331 2.40 -0.94 16.74
N VAL A 332 1.53 -1.50 15.89
CA VAL A 332 0.22 -0.90 15.58
C VAL A 332 -0.67 -0.86 16.82
N ARG A 333 -0.68 -1.94 17.61
CA ARG A 333 -1.42 -1.99 18.88
C ARG A 333 -0.94 -0.92 19.83
N GLU A 334 0.37 -0.84 20.08
CA GLU A 334 0.97 0.13 20.98
C GLU A 334 0.65 1.58 20.54
N ASN A 335 0.81 1.85 19.25
CA ASN A 335 0.55 3.17 18.69
C ASN A 335 -0.90 3.61 18.84
N PHE A 336 -1.89 2.75 18.58
CA PHE A 336 -3.30 3.11 18.76
C PHE A 336 -3.76 3.09 20.22
N ILE A 337 -3.01 2.48 21.15
CA ILE A 337 -3.24 2.64 22.58
C ILE A 337 -2.72 4.00 23.05
N ASN A 338 -1.52 4.39 22.64
CA ASN A 338 -0.87 5.64 23.06
C ASN A 338 -1.46 6.87 22.35
N ASN A 339 -1.88 6.68 21.10
CA ASN A 339 -2.43 7.70 20.21
C ASN A 339 -3.78 7.25 19.62
N PRO A 340 -4.84 7.15 20.46
CA PRO A 340 -6.11 6.58 20.04
C PRO A 340 -6.84 7.40 18.98
N CYS A 341 -7.55 6.69 18.10
CA CYS A 341 -8.50 7.29 17.17
C CYS A 341 -9.75 7.80 17.90
N HIS A 342 -10.51 8.68 17.26
CA HIS A 342 -11.82 9.10 17.77
C HIS A 342 -12.87 8.03 17.52
N ASN A 343 -13.89 7.98 18.40
CA ASN A 343 -15.06 7.13 18.24
C ASN A 343 -14.72 5.65 17.94
N MET A 344 -13.71 5.13 18.66
CA MET A 344 -13.32 3.72 18.54
C MET A 344 -14.48 2.84 18.99
N ALA A 345 -14.82 1.83 18.20
CA ALA A 345 -15.84 0.87 18.59
C ALA A 345 -15.39 0.05 19.80
N ARG A 346 -14.10 -0.34 19.80
CA ARG A 346 -13.49 -1.22 20.80
C ARG A 346 -11.99 -0.94 20.94
N VAL A 347 -11.40 -1.44 22.02
CA VAL A 347 -9.95 -1.34 22.28
C VAL A 347 -9.18 -2.16 21.23
N PRO A 348 -8.22 -1.60 20.48
CA PRO A 348 -7.53 -2.28 19.40
C PRO A 348 -6.67 -3.43 19.93
N ASN A 349 -6.75 -4.57 19.25
CA ASN A 349 -5.93 -5.73 19.55
C ASN A 349 -5.76 -6.61 18.31
N PRO A 350 -5.00 -6.15 17.30
CA PRO A 350 -4.77 -6.91 16.09
C PRO A 350 -3.99 -8.19 16.40
N ARG A 351 -4.42 -9.32 15.81
CA ARG A 351 -3.82 -10.64 15.95
C ARG A 351 -3.74 -11.32 14.59
N PHE A 352 -2.71 -12.15 14.44
CA PHE A 352 -2.56 -13.07 13.31
C PHE A 352 -2.61 -14.51 13.81
N THR A 353 -3.14 -15.41 12.99
CA THR A 353 -3.15 -16.85 13.24
C THR A 353 -3.03 -17.62 11.93
N LEU A 354 -2.31 -18.74 11.95
CA LEU A 354 -2.29 -19.70 10.84
C LEU A 354 -3.44 -20.71 10.90
N ASN A 355 -4.07 -20.87 12.07
CA ASN A 355 -5.19 -21.78 12.21
C ASN A 355 -6.47 -21.10 11.68
N MET A 356 -6.93 -21.54 10.50
CA MET A 356 -8.13 -21.03 9.84
C MET A 356 -9.40 -21.25 10.68
N PHE A 357 -9.55 -22.41 11.31
CA PHE A 357 -10.70 -22.70 12.18
C PHE A 357 -10.75 -21.73 13.37
N TRP A 358 -9.61 -21.49 14.00
CA TRP A 358 -9.49 -20.50 15.08
C TRP A 358 -9.76 -19.09 14.57
N ARG A 359 -9.26 -18.72 13.39
CA ARG A 359 -9.55 -17.44 12.73
C ARG A 359 -11.04 -17.25 12.54
N ASP A 360 -11.74 -18.22 11.95
CA ASP A 360 -13.17 -18.14 11.64
C ASP A 360 -14.01 -18.05 12.91
N THR A 361 -13.66 -18.85 13.91
CA THR A 361 -14.28 -18.82 15.25
C THR A 361 -14.14 -17.43 15.86
N MET A 362 -12.92 -16.90 15.91
CA MET A 362 -12.67 -15.56 16.44
C MET A 362 -13.29 -14.48 15.58
N TRP A 363 -13.34 -14.63 14.26
CA TRP A 363 -14.02 -13.67 13.37
C TRP A 363 -15.51 -13.58 13.71
N PHE A 364 -16.16 -14.72 13.93
CA PHE A 364 -17.55 -14.77 14.34
C PHE A 364 -17.80 -14.05 15.67
N PHE A 365 -17.02 -14.38 16.71
CA PHE A 365 -17.19 -13.80 18.05
C PHE A 365 -16.69 -12.36 18.18
N ASP A 366 -15.53 -12.05 17.60
CA ASP A 366 -14.89 -10.75 17.72
C ASP A 366 -15.30 -9.78 16.61
N GLN A 367 -15.96 -10.18 15.52
CA GLN A 367 -16.33 -9.23 14.45
C GLN A 367 -17.82 -9.28 14.13
N ILE A 368 -18.38 -10.46 13.87
CA ILE A 368 -19.77 -10.59 13.42
C ILE A 368 -20.79 -10.32 14.53
N ILE A 369 -20.72 -11.04 15.66
CA ILE A 369 -21.68 -10.85 16.77
C ILE A 369 -21.74 -9.38 17.23
N PRO A 370 -20.60 -8.70 17.51
CA PRO A 370 -20.61 -7.31 17.93
C PRO A 370 -21.20 -6.38 16.86
N ALA A 371 -20.95 -6.65 15.57
CA ALA A 371 -21.52 -5.85 14.49
C ALA A 371 -23.06 -5.93 14.45
N TYR A 372 -23.65 -7.12 14.63
CA TYR A 372 -25.10 -7.27 14.71
C TYR A 372 -25.69 -6.61 15.95
N ILE A 373 -25.05 -6.72 17.10
CA ILE A 373 -25.48 -6.05 18.34
C ILE A 373 -25.47 -4.52 18.14
N MET A 374 -24.40 -3.99 17.55
CA MET A 374 -24.29 -2.55 17.28
C MET A 374 -25.31 -2.08 16.25
N ASP A 375 -25.57 -2.85 15.19
CA ASP A 375 -26.60 -2.52 14.21
C ASP A 375 -28.01 -2.62 14.78
N PHE A 376 -28.27 -3.57 15.68
CA PHE A 376 -29.52 -3.64 16.42
C PHE A 376 -29.70 -2.39 17.30
N TYR A 377 -28.66 -1.99 18.05
CA TYR A 377 -28.65 -0.75 18.84
C TYR A 377 -28.90 0.49 17.97
N LEU A 378 -28.28 0.58 16.79
CA LEU A 378 -28.53 1.68 15.85
C LEU A 378 -30.00 1.69 15.41
N ARG A 379 -30.57 0.53 15.05
CA ARG A 379 -31.98 0.44 14.63
C ARG A 379 -32.95 0.92 15.72
N ILE A 380 -32.77 0.47 16.97
CA ILE A 380 -33.65 0.87 18.08
C ILE A 380 -33.47 2.35 18.48
N THR A 381 -32.33 2.96 18.13
CA THR A 381 -32.08 4.40 18.34
C THR A 381 -32.41 5.26 17.12
N GLY A 382 -33.10 4.70 16.12
CA GLY A 382 -33.52 5.41 14.90
C GLY A 382 -32.38 5.70 13.91
N LYS A 383 -31.21 5.09 14.10
CA LYS A 383 -30.04 5.23 13.22
C LYS A 383 -29.95 4.09 12.21
N LYS A 384 -29.35 4.39 11.05
CA LYS A 384 -29.16 3.40 9.98
C LYS A 384 -28.09 2.36 10.37
N PRO A 385 -28.36 1.06 10.26
CA PRO A 385 -27.36 0.02 10.50
C PRO A 385 -26.23 0.08 9.46
N MET A 386 -24.99 -0.10 9.90
CA MET A 386 -23.79 0.04 9.08
C MET A 386 -22.66 -0.95 9.42
N PHE A 387 -22.61 -1.49 10.65
CA PHE A 387 -21.47 -2.29 11.10
C PHE A 387 -21.36 -3.62 10.38
N VAL A 388 -22.46 -4.32 10.11
CA VAL A 388 -22.42 -5.59 9.34
C VAL A 388 -21.86 -5.34 7.94
N LYS A 389 -22.31 -4.27 7.27
CA LYS A 389 -21.80 -3.90 5.94
C LYS A 389 -20.31 -3.55 5.95
N ILE A 390 -19.82 -2.98 7.04
CA ILE A 390 -18.38 -2.72 7.21
C ILE A 390 -17.64 -4.05 7.36
N GLN A 391 -18.15 -4.98 8.16
CA GLN A 391 -17.54 -6.29 8.33
C GLN A 391 -17.51 -7.11 7.03
N ASP A 392 -18.56 -7.03 6.19
CA ASP A 392 -18.56 -7.67 4.86
C ASP A 392 -17.42 -7.15 3.98
N LYS A 393 -17.16 -5.84 4.02
CA LYS A 393 -16.05 -5.22 3.28
C LYS A 393 -14.69 -5.62 3.85
N LEU A 394 -14.56 -5.65 5.18
CA LEU A 394 -13.32 -6.06 5.84
C LEU A 394 -13.00 -7.53 5.57
N SER A 395 -14.00 -8.41 5.60
CA SER A 395 -13.84 -9.83 5.27
C SER A 395 -13.23 -10.00 3.87
N LYS A 396 -13.84 -9.36 2.86
CA LYS A 396 -13.31 -9.37 1.48
C LYS A 396 -11.88 -8.83 1.40
N ALA A 397 -11.60 -7.71 2.07
CA ALA A 397 -10.27 -7.09 2.06
C ALA A 397 -9.20 -7.94 2.77
N VAL A 398 -9.55 -8.64 3.86
CA VAL A 398 -8.62 -9.54 4.56
C VAL A 398 -8.37 -10.78 3.73
N THR A 399 -9.40 -11.39 3.14
CA THR A 399 -9.28 -12.59 2.30
C THR A 399 -8.37 -12.39 1.10
N THR A 400 -8.44 -11.24 0.43
CA THR A 400 -7.53 -10.94 -0.70
C THR A 400 -6.07 -10.77 -0.29
N LEU A 401 -5.79 -10.62 1.01
CA LEU A 401 -4.45 -10.43 1.55
C LEU A 401 -3.87 -11.71 2.19
N GLU A 402 -4.68 -12.75 2.42
CA GLU A 402 -4.26 -13.96 3.15
C GLU A 402 -3.05 -14.64 2.53
N PHE A 403 -2.97 -14.67 1.20
CA PHE A 403 -1.81 -15.19 0.49
C PHE A 403 -0.52 -14.43 0.84
N PHE A 404 -0.59 -13.10 0.91
CA PHE A 404 0.57 -12.25 1.20
C PHE A 404 0.95 -12.23 2.69
N THR A 405 -0.01 -12.42 3.59
CA THR A 405 0.26 -12.47 5.03
C THR A 405 0.72 -13.84 5.52
N SER A 406 0.58 -14.89 4.71
CA SER A 406 0.87 -16.27 5.12
C SER A 406 2.12 -16.86 4.46
N ASN A 407 2.59 -16.29 3.35
CA ASN A 407 3.78 -16.74 2.64
C ASN A 407 4.95 -15.77 2.83
N GLU A 408 6.16 -16.21 2.49
CA GLU A 408 7.40 -15.42 2.55
C GLU A 408 8.12 -15.47 1.20
N TRP A 409 8.82 -14.38 0.89
CA TRP A 409 9.55 -14.22 -0.36
C TRP A 409 10.96 -13.67 -0.10
N HIS A 410 11.91 -14.16 -0.90
CA HIS A 410 13.28 -13.67 -0.97
C HIS A 410 13.47 -12.86 -2.24
N PHE A 411 13.31 -11.54 -2.12
CA PHE A 411 13.59 -10.59 -3.20
C PHE A 411 15.08 -10.29 -3.24
N HIS A 412 15.70 -10.47 -4.42
CA HIS A 412 17.07 -10.00 -4.66
C HIS A 412 17.07 -8.49 -4.90
N ASN A 413 18.10 -7.76 -4.48
CA ASN A 413 18.17 -6.30 -4.56
C ASN A 413 19.52 -5.80 -5.13
N ASP A 414 20.21 -6.63 -5.92
CA ASP A 414 21.55 -6.37 -6.43
C ASP A 414 21.63 -5.07 -7.24
N ASN A 415 20.64 -4.82 -8.11
CA ASN A 415 20.54 -3.63 -8.95
C ASN A 415 20.22 -2.36 -8.13
N ILE A 416 19.49 -2.48 -7.02
CA ILE A 416 19.28 -1.35 -6.09
C ILE A 416 20.59 -0.92 -5.43
N PHE A 417 21.40 -1.88 -4.97
CA PHE A 417 22.70 -1.56 -4.37
C PHE A 417 23.70 -1.05 -5.39
N MET A 418 23.70 -1.60 -6.61
CA MET A 418 24.47 -1.07 -7.74
C MET A 418 24.07 0.37 -8.06
N LEU A 419 22.77 0.68 -8.08
CA LEU A 419 22.28 2.03 -8.31
C LEU A 419 22.76 3.00 -7.22
N LEU A 420 22.62 2.62 -5.94
CA LEU A 420 23.14 3.41 -4.83
C LEU A 420 24.65 3.64 -4.96
N ALA A 421 25.42 2.61 -5.30
CA ALA A 421 26.87 2.70 -5.47
C ALA A 421 27.29 3.72 -6.53
N ASN A 422 26.51 3.87 -7.60
CA ASN A 422 26.77 4.81 -8.69
C ASN A 422 26.34 6.26 -8.42
N MET A 423 25.53 6.50 -7.38
CA MET A 423 25.08 7.86 -7.03
C MET A 423 26.14 8.64 -6.25
N SER A 424 26.16 9.96 -6.46
CA SER A 424 26.92 10.89 -5.61
C SER A 424 26.35 10.93 -4.19
N ASP A 425 27.14 11.35 -3.20
CA ASP A 425 26.66 11.47 -1.81
C ASP A 425 25.59 12.56 -1.63
N GLU A 426 25.58 13.58 -2.50
CA GLU A 426 24.51 14.58 -2.54
C GLU A 426 23.21 14.00 -3.11
N ASP A 427 23.30 13.23 -4.19
CA ASP A 427 22.15 12.54 -4.77
C ASP A 427 21.58 11.48 -3.82
N ARG A 428 22.44 10.73 -3.10
CA ARG A 428 21.99 9.75 -2.08
C ARG A 428 21.23 10.41 -0.94
N ARG A 429 21.64 11.61 -0.52
CA ARG A 429 20.94 12.38 0.51
C ARG A 429 19.62 12.94 -0.01
N THR A 430 19.59 13.43 -1.25
CA THR A 430 18.41 14.07 -1.84
C THR A 430 17.37 13.04 -2.29
N PHE A 431 17.79 11.93 -2.87
CA PHE A 431 16.95 10.84 -3.35
C PHE A 431 17.26 9.58 -2.53
N CYS A 432 17.08 9.66 -1.21
CA CYS A 432 17.32 8.53 -0.33
C CYS A 432 16.28 7.42 -0.58
N PHE A 433 16.76 6.22 -0.89
CA PHE A 433 15.92 5.02 -0.99
C PHE A 433 16.56 3.76 -0.37
N ASP A 434 17.51 3.94 0.55
CA ASP A 434 18.16 2.84 1.27
C ASP A 434 17.32 2.42 2.49
N PRO A 435 16.68 1.22 2.49
CA PRO A 435 15.80 0.81 3.56
C PRO A 435 16.53 0.49 4.87
N ARG A 436 17.87 0.35 4.87
CA ARG A 436 18.66 0.11 6.10
C ARG A 436 18.52 1.23 7.13
N SER A 437 18.23 2.44 6.65
CA SER A 437 18.10 3.64 7.48
C SER A 437 16.73 3.77 8.17
N ILE A 438 15.76 2.91 7.83
CA ILE A 438 14.40 3.00 8.36
C ILE A 438 14.34 2.47 9.79
N ASP A 439 14.02 3.34 10.75
CA ASP A 439 13.55 2.92 12.07
C ASP A 439 12.08 2.52 11.99
N TRP A 440 11.81 1.21 12.01
CA TRP A 440 10.45 0.67 11.91
C TRP A 440 9.51 1.13 13.03
N LYS A 441 10.00 1.37 14.25
CA LYS A 441 9.13 1.84 15.34
C LYS A 441 8.68 3.27 15.07
N LYS A 442 9.62 4.15 14.70
CA LYS A 442 9.34 5.54 14.33
C LYS A 442 8.47 5.61 13.07
N TYR A 443 8.76 4.80 12.06
CA TYR A 443 7.98 4.71 10.83
C TYR A 443 6.53 4.31 11.12
N MET A 444 6.31 3.25 11.89
CA MET A 444 4.96 2.78 12.23
C MET A 444 4.18 3.77 13.10
N LEU A 445 4.85 4.49 14.01
CA LEU A 445 4.24 5.60 14.74
C LEU A 445 3.72 6.67 13.79
N ASN A 446 4.58 7.16 12.90
CA ASN A 446 4.22 8.19 11.93
C ASN A 446 3.12 7.70 10.97
N TYR A 447 3.16 6.44 10.55
CA TYR A 447 2.12 5.86 9.71
C TYR A 447 0.77 5.80 10.43
N CYS A 448 0.72 5.32 11.68
CA CYS A 448 -0.52 5.32 12.47
C CYS A 448 -1.09 6.74 12.70
N LEU A 449 -0.23 7.71 13.00
CA LEU A 449 -0.62 9.12 13.12
C LEU A 449 -1.11 9.70 11.78
N GLY A 450 -0.45 9.34 10.69
CA GLY A 450 -0.82 9.71 9.33
C GLY A 450 -2.18 9.18 8.91
N VAL A 451 -2.49 7.91 9.22
CA VAL A 451 -3.83 7.33 9.04
C VAL A 451 -4.88 8.15 9.78
N LYS A 452 -4.60 8.51 11.03
CA LYS A 452 -5.50 9.34 11.85
C LYS A 452 -5.73 10.72 11.22
N GLN A 453 -4.66 11.40 10.83
CA GLN A 453 -4.70 12.78 10.35
C GLN A 453 -5.24 12.91 8.92
N PHE A 454 -4.73 12.12 7.98
CA PHE A 454 -4.98 12.32 6.55
C PHE A 454 -6.13 11.47 6.01
N VAL A 455 -6.33 10.28 6.56
CA VAL A 455 -7.36 9.34 6.09
C VAL A 455 -8.63 9.46 6.92
N LEU A 456 -8.50 9.42 8.25
CA LEU A 456 -9.64 9.57 9.17
C LEU A 456 -10.02 11.05 9.41
N LYS A 457 -9.18 11.99 8.95
CA LYS A 457 -9.39 13.45 9.09
C LYS A 457 -9.58 13.89 10.54
N GLU A 458 -8.90 13.23 11.47
CA GLU A 458 -8.97 13.56 12.88
C GLU A 458 -7.89 14.58 13.25
N ASP A 459 -8.28 15.55 14.08
CA ASP A 459 -7.33 16.51 14.63
C ASP A 459 -6.51 15.86 15.76
N ILE A 460 -5.19 16.04 15.70
CA ILE A 460 -4.24 15.59 16.73
C ILE A 460 -4.44 16.40 18.01
N ALA A 461 -4.91 17.65 17.94
CA ALA A 461 -5.20 18.47 19.12
C ALA A 461 -6.26 17.83 20.05
N GLU A 462 -7.13 16.96 19.51
CA GLU A 462 -8.16 16.27 20.26
C GLU A 462 -7.71 14.94 20.90
N LEU A 463 -6.42 14.63 20.88
CA LEU A 463 -5.87 13.40 21.47
C LEU A 463 -6.23 13.21 22.96
N PRO A 464 -6.25 14.25 23.82
CA PRO A 464 -6.65 14.08 25.23
C PRO A 464 -8.08 13.54 25.38
N ARG A 465 -9.02 14.01 24.55
CA ARG A 465 -10.40 13.52 24.53
C ARG A 465 -10.47 12.06 24.09
N ALA A 466 -9.69 11.71 23.06
CA ALA A 466 -9.58 10.34 22.56
C ALA A 466 -9.07 9.37 23.63
N ARG A 467 -8.07 9.78 24.42
CA ARG A 467 -7.53 8.98 25.53
C ARG A 467 -8.57 8.71 26.62
N ILE A 468 -9.38 9.71 27.00
CA ILE A 468 -10.47 9.52 27.97
C ILE A 468 -11.51 8.52 27.43
N ALA A 469 -11.88 8.64 26.16
CA ALA A 469 -12.80 7.69 25.52
C ALA A 469 -12.24 6.26 25.51
N LEU A 470 -10.95 6.08 25.20
CA LEU A 470 -10.28 4.79 25.25
C LEU A 470 -10.27 4.20 26.67
N GLN A 471 -9.96 5.00 27.70
CA GLN A 471 -10.00 4.55 29.09
C GLN A 471 -11.39 4.07 29.51
N ARG A 472 -12.45 4.75 29.06
CA ARG A 472 -13.83 4.30 29.29
C ARG A 472 -14.09 2.95 28.62
N LEU A 473 -13.66 2.78 27.36
CA LEU A 473 -13.78 1.49 26.65
C LEU A 473 -13.02 0.37 27.37
N GLN A 474 -11.81 0.64 27.87
CA GLN A 474 -11.02 -0.32 28.64
C GLN A 474 -11.71 -0.73 29.95
N ARG A 475 -12.33 0.23 30.67
CA ARG A 475 -13.12 -0.06 31.87
C ARG A 475 -14.35 -0.91 31.55
N ILE A 476 -15.10 -0.55 30.51
CA ILE A 476 -16.27 -1.32 30.04
C ILE A 476 -15.84 -2.74 29.67
N GLN A 477 -14.76 -2.90 28.90
CA GLN A 477 -14.25 -4.20 28.50
C GLN A 477 -13.83 -5.05 29.71
N SER A 478 -13.17 -4.43 30.70
CA SER A 478 -12.77 -5.12 31.93
C SER A 478 -13.98 -5.55 32.76
N LEU A 479 -14.99 -4.68 32.90
CA LEU A 479 -16.25 -5.00 33.57
C LEU A 479 -16.96 -6.17 32.88
N LEU A 480 -17.08 -6.13 31.54
CA LEU A 480 -17.69 -7.22 30.77
C LEU A 480 -16.96 -8.55 30.97
N LYS A 481 -15.62 -8.54 31.02
CA LYS A 481 -14.83 -9.74 31.33
C LYS A 481 -15.09 -10.26 32.74
N VAL A 482 -15.17 -9.39 33.74
CA VAL A 482 -15.50 -9.77 35.12
C VAL A 482 -16.91 -10.36 35.19
N VAL A 483 -17.91 -9.73 34.56
CA VAL A 483 -19.28 -10.24 34.51
C VAL A 483 -19.33 -11.61 33.83
N ALA A 484 -18.67 -11.77 32.68
CA ALA A 484 -18.60 -13.05 31.99
C ALA A 484 -17.93 -14.13 32.87
N ALA A 485 -16.82 -13.81 33.53
CA ALA A 485 -16.13 -14.72 34.44
C ALA A 485 -17.03 -15.15 35.61
N VAL A 486 -17.78 -14.22 36.21
CA VAL A 486 -18.75 -14.52 37.28
C VAL A 486 -19.87 -15.43 36.78
N LEU A 487 -20.40 -15.19 35.57
CA LEU A 487 -21.45 -16.03 34.98
C LEU A 487 -20.94 -17.45 34.70
N VAL A 488 -19.75 -17.59 34.12
CA VAL A 488 -19.11 -18.89 33.90
C VAL A 488 -18.85 -19.60 35.22
N TRP A 489 -18.32 -18.90 36.23
CA TRP A 489 -18.11 -19.45 37.57
C TRP A 489 -19.41 -19.95 38.19
N ARG A 490 -20.49 -19.17 38.13
CA ARG A 490 -21.81 -19.58 38.63
C ARG A 490 -22.33 -20.83 37.92
N LEU A 491 -22.15 -20.92 36.59
CA LEU A 491 -22.53 -22.10 35.83
C LEU A 491 -21.73 -23.33 36.23
N LEU A 492 -20.41 -23.20 36.40
CA LEU A 492 -19.53 -24.29 36.85
C LEU A 492 -19.88 -24.77 38.26
N VAL A 493 -20.04 -23.85 39.22
CA VAL A 493 -20.47 -24.16 40.59
C VAL A 493 -21.81 -24.88 40.63
N LYS A 494 -22.73 -24.56 39.70
CA LYS A 494 -24.05 -25.21 39.63
C LYS A 494 -23.99 -26.59 38.99
N ARG A 495 -23.09 -26.82 38.03
CA ARG A 495 -23.08 -28.03 37.18
C ARG A 495 -22.04 -29.07 37.58
N VAL A 496 -20.99 -28.67 38.31
CA VAL A 496 -19.83 -29.52 38.60
C VAL A 496 -19.63 -29.59 40.13
N PRO A 497 -19.79 -30.77 40.76
CA PRO A 497 -19.72 -30.93 42.21
C PRO A 497 -18.41 -30.45 42.85
N VAL A 498 -17.28 -30.60 42.14
CA VAL A 498 -15.96 -30.15 42.61
C VAL A 498 -15.93 -28.63 42.79
N PHE A 499 -16.43 -27.87 41.80
CA PHE A 499 -16.50 -26.40 41.90
C PHE A 499 -17.50 -25.94 42.96
N HIS A 500 -18.60 -26.68 43.15
CA HIS A 500 -19.54 -26.42 44.24
C HIS A 500 -18.89 -26.55 45.62
N SER A 501 -18.12 -27.63 45.82
CA SER A 501 -17.42 -27.90 47.08
C SER A 501 -16.34 -26.86 47.35
N LEU A 502 -15.54 -26.49 46.32
CA LEU A 502 -14.55 -25.42 46.41
C LEU A 502 -15.18 -24.06 46.75
N TRP A 503 -16.35 -23.76 46.18
CA TRP A 503 -17.07 -22.52 46.45
C TRP A 503 -17.57 -22.44 47.90
N ASN A 504 -18.14 -23.52 48.43
CA ASN A 504 -18.58 -23.58 49.82
C ASN A 504 -17.40 -23.50 50.79
N LEU A 505 -16.26 -24.12 50.47
CA LEU A 505 -15.02 -24.00 51.23
C LEU A 505 -14.54 -22.54 51.27
N LEU A 506 -14.49 -21.86 50.12
CA LEU A 506 -14.13 -20.44 50.01
C LEU A 506 -15.06 -19.55 50.85
N LEU A 507 -16.38 -19.75 50.75
CA LEU A 507 -17.36 -19.01 51.57
C LEU A 507 -17.15 -19.26 53.06
N GLY A 508 -16.86 -20.51 53.46
CA GLY A 508 -16.53 -20.86 54.85
C GLY A 508 -15.27 -20.14 55.36
N TRP A 509 -14.22 -20.04 54.55
CA TRP A 509 -13.01 -19.29 54.89
C TRP A 509 -13.26 -17.79 55.00
N VAL A 510 -14.04 -17.21 54.09
CA VAL A 510 -14.43 -15.78 54.15
C VAL A 510 -15.23 -15.52 55.42
N GLN A 511 -16.21 -16.38 55.73
CA GLN A 511 -17.00 -16.26 56.95
C GLN A 511 -16.13 -16.36 58.21
N PHE A 512 -15.15 -17.28 58.21
CA PHE A 512 -14.18 -17.40 59.29
C PHE A 512 -13.31 -16.15 59.44
N LEU A 513 -12.73 -15.65 58.35
CA LEU A 513 -11.86 -14.46 58.34
C LEU A 513 -12.60 -13.19 58.76
N PHE A 514 -13.83 -12.97 58.30
CA PHE A 514 -14.55 -11.72 58.58
C PHE A 514 -15.40 -11.75 59.85
N MET A 515 -15.89 -12.92 60.29
CA MET A 515 -16.71 -13.00 61.49
C MET A 515 -15.93 -13.50 62.70
N LYS A 516 -15.04 -14.48 62.55
CA LYS A 516 -14.38 -15.13 63.69
C LYS A 516 -13.03 -14.51 64.05
N VAL A 517 -12.23 -14.06 63.07
CA VAL A 517 -10.93 -13.44 63.38
C VAL A 517 -11.05 -12.14 64.19
N PRO A 518 -12.00 -11.23 63.92
CA PRO A 518 -12.18 -10.03 64.75
C PRO A 518 -12.67 -10.33 66.16
N LEU A 519 -13.42 -11.44 66.34
CA LEU A 519 -13.84 -11.90 67.67
C LEU A 519 -12.66 -12.49 68.45
N LEU A 520 -11.81 -13.28 67.78
CA LEU A 520 -10.60 -13.85 68.39
C LEU A 520 -9.58 -12.78 68.77
N ALA A 521 -9.44 -11.73 67.95
CA ALA A 521 -8.56 -10.59 68.22
C ALA A 521 -9.07 -9.62 69.32
N ARG A 522 -10.36 -9.71 69.72
CA ARG A 522 -10.94 -8.96 70.86
C ARG A 522 -10.93 -9.75 72.17
N SER A 523 -10.71 -11.07 72.10
CA SER A 523 -10.60 -11.97 73.25
C SER A 523 -9.16 -12.23 73.71
N SER A 524 -8.19 -11.56 73.08
CA SER A 524 -6.79 -11.41 73.50
C SER A 524 -6.57 -9.96 73.92
#